data_AF-A0A2K3MJC6-F1
#
_entry.id   AF-A0A2K3MJC6-F1
#
_cell.length_a   1.000
_cell.length_b   1.000
_cell.length_c   1.000
_cell.angle_alpha   90.00
_cell.angle_beta   90.00
_cell.angle_gamma   90.00
#
_symmetry.space_group_name_H-M   'P 1'
#
loop_
_entity.id
_entity.type
_entity.pdbx_description
1 polymer ?
#
loop_
_entity_poly.entity_id
_entity_poly.type
_entity_poly.pdbx_seq_one_letter_code
_entity_poly.pdbx_strand_id
1 'polypeptide(L)' 'MENGDIPEDANDHCPGPQSESAGKSDSCQGCPKQQSCATGPKGPDP' A
#
# COMPACT_ATOMS: atom_id res chain seq x y z
N MET A 1 -13.14 4.46 -12.63
CA MET A 1 -11.82 3.97 -12.20
C MET A 1 -11.64 4.47 -10.79
N GLU A 2 -12.23 3.79 -9.80
CA GLU A 2 -12.14 4.22 -8.41
C GLU A 2 -10.79 3.74 -7.86
N ASN A 3 -9.72 4.45 -8.23
CA ASN A 3 -8.38 4.30 -7.67
C ASN A 3 -8.32 5.05 -6.32
N GLY A 4 -9.16 4.66 -5.36
CA GLY A 4 -9.31 5.36 -4.07
C GLY A 4 -8.16 5.11 -3.08
N ASP A 5 -7.25 4.19 -3.37
CA ASP A 5 -6.33 3.63 -2.37
C ASP A 5 -4.84 3.94 -2.61
N ILE A 6 -4.49 4.58 -3.73
CA ILE A 6 -3.11 4.95 -4.03
C ILE A 6 -2.96 6.47 -3.81
N PRO A 7 -2.37 6.91 -2.68
CA PRO A 7 -2.14 8.33 -2.43
C PRO A 7 -1.18 8.92 -3.47
N GLU A 8 -1.26 10.23 -3.71
CA GLU A 8 -0.42 10.94 -4.70
C GLU A 8 1.09 10.82 -4.43
N ASP A 9 1.45 10.58 -3.17
CA ASP A 9 2.84 10.38 -2.70
C ASP A 9 3.25 8.89 -2.66
N ALA A 10 2.41 8.00 -3.21
CA ALA A 10 2.78 6.60 -3.36
C ALA A 10 3.70 6.41 -4.56
N ASN A 11 4.63 5.46 -4.44
CA ASN A 11 5.50 5.07 -5.54
C ASN A 11 4.69 4.56 -6.75
N ASP A 12 5.22 4.74 -7.96
CA ASP A 12 4.57 4.37 -9.25
C ASP A 12 4.10 2.91 -9.34
N HIS A 13 4.69 2.02 -8.53
CA HIS A 13 4.34 0.59 -8.47
C HIS A 13 3.74 0.18 -7.13
N CYS A 14 3.04 1.10 -6.47
CA CYS A 14 2.35 0.81 -5.21
C CYS A 14 1.39 -0.37 -5.40
N PRO A 15 1.58 -1.50 -4.69
CA PRO A 15 0.70 -2.66 -4.80
C PRO A 15 -0.70 -2.41 -4.22
N GLY A 16 -0.90 -1.25 -3.58
CA GLY A 16 -2.12 -0.88 -2.87
C GLY A 16 -2.12 -1.35 -1.40
N PRO A 17 -2.78 -0.62 -0.49
CA PRO A 17 -2.83 -0.90 0.94
C PRO A 17 -3.50 -2.24 1.29
N GLN A 18 -4.44 -2.71 0.46
CA GLN A 18 -5.13 -3.99 0.66
C GLN A 18 -4.32 -5.21 0.20
N SER A 19 -3.20 -5.00 -0.50
CA SER A 19 -2.34 -6.09 -0.97
C SER A 19 -1.62 -6.77 0.18
N GLU A 20 -1.44 -8.09 0.09
CA GLU A 20 -0.62 -8.84 1.06
C GLU A 20 0.84 -8.35 1.10
N SER A 21 1.30 -7.80 -0.03
CA SER A 21 2.64 -7.25 -0.24
C SER A 21 2.77 -5.77 0.15
N ALA A 22 1.67 -5.11 0.58
CA ALA A 22 1.66 -3.72 1.00
C ALA A 22 2.69 -3.48 2.13
N GLY A 23 3.53 -2.47 1.96
CA GLY A 23 4.60 -2.11 2.90
C GLY A 23 5.76 -3.10 3.01
N LYS A 24 5.71 -4.24 2.31
CA LYS A 24 6.69 -5.33 2.38
C LYS A 24 7.47 -5.53 1.09
N SER A 25 6.84 -5.23 -0.05
CA SER A 25 7.47 -5.30 -1.38
C SER A 25 8.55 -4.23 -1.57
N ASP A 26 9.51 -4.49 -2.45
CA ASP A 26 10.52 -3.53 -2.88
C ASP A 26 9.90 -2.24 -3.45
N SER A 27 8.74 -2.35 -4.10
CA SER A 27 7.98 -1.18 -4.58
C SER A 27 7.52 -0.24 -3.46
N CYS A 28 7.55 -0.68 -2.21
CA CYS A 28 7.21 0.15 -1.04
C CYS A 28 8.45 0.79 -0.39
N GLN A 29 9.67 0.48 -0.84
CA GLN A 29 10.88 1.08 -0.27
C GLN A 29 10.87 2.60 -0.49
N GLY A 30 11.15 3.35 0.57
CA GLY A 30 11.13 4.81 0.54
C GLY A 30 9.73 5.43 0.57
N CYS A 31 8.65 4.65 0.50
CA CYS A 31 7.30 5.17 0.63
C CYS A 31 7.07 5.68 2.07
N PRO A 32 6.60 6.92 2.28
CA PRO A 32 6.40 7.48 3.62
C PRO A 32 5.37 6.69 4.45
N LYS A 33 4.51 5.92 3.79
CA LYS A 33 3.47 5.09 4.42
C LYS A 33 3.86 3.61 4.53
N GLN A 34 5.10 3.24 4.22
CA GLN A 34 5.55 1.84 4.16
C GLN A 34 5.19 1.03 5.42
N GLN A 35 5.57 1.50 6.61
CA GLN A 35 5.27 0.77 7.85
C GLN A 35 3.76 0.67 8.12
N SER A 36 3.01 1.74 7.85
CA SER A 36 1.55 1.72 8.00
C SER A 36 0.89 0.72 7.07
N CYS A 37 1.35 0.64 5.82
CA CYS A 37 0.88 -0.36 4.86
C CYS A 37 1.31 -1.78 5.26
N ALA A 38 2.48 -1.95 5.89
CA ALA A 38 2.98 -3.24 6.33
C ALA A 38 2.12 -3.86 7.46
N THR A 39 1.67 -3.02 8.41
CA THR A 39 0.90 -3.45 9.59
C THR A 39 -0.61 -3.26 9.45
N GLY A 40 -1.06 -2.44 8.51
CA GLY A 40 -2.47 -2.16 8.28
C GLY A 40 -3.28 -3.41 7.87
N PRO A 41 -4.60 -3.39 8.11
CA PRO A 41 -5.50 -4.48 7.75
C PRO A 41 -5.43 -4.73 6.24
N LYS A 42 -5.36 -6.02 5.89
CA LYS A 42 -5.27 -6.52 4.51
C LYS A 42 -6.50 -7.36 4.24
N GLY A 43 -7.01 -7.30 3.02
CA GLY A 43 -8.23 -8.01 2.62
C GLY A 43 -9.53 -7.29 3.00
N PRO A 44 -10.69 -7.87 2.64
CA PRO A 44 -11.99 -7.27 2.94
C PRO A 44 -12.16 -7.10 4.44
N ASP A 45 -12.72 -5.96 4.84
CA ASP A 45 -13.18 -5.72 6.21
C ASP A 45 -14.14 -6.86 6.60
N PRO A 46 -14.01 -7.48 7.80
CA PRO A 46 -14.83 -8.61 8.22
C PRO A 46 -16.33 -8.32 8.30
#